data_AF-A0A0S7Y2N0-F1
#
_entry.id   AF-A0A0S7Y2N0-F1
#
_cell.length_a   1.000
_cell.length_b   1.000
_cell.length_c   1.000
_cell.angle_alpha   90.00
_cell.angle_beta   90.00
_cell.angle_gamma   90.00
#
_symmetry.space_group_name_H-M   'P 1'
#
loop_
_entity.id
_entity.type
_entity.pdbx_description
1 polymer ?
#
loop_
_entity_poly.entity_id
_entity_poly.type
_entity_poly.pdbx_seq_one_letter_code
_entity_poly.pdbx_strand_id
1 'polypeptide(L)' 'MNQLKKKGLKKLTTADLTKRYNVTRQTIYKWVKRGLIPPFFVEKKLHGTSVRFYFKPDIEDFLDSLVFKKRLKIPQK' A
#
# COMPACT_ATOMS: atom_id res chain seq x y z
N MET A 1 27.17 0.27 11.74
CA MET A 1 25.74 0.07 12.11
C MET A 1 25.26 1.38 12.74
N ASN A 2 24.26 2.14 12.32
CA ASN A 2 23.07 1.93 11.52
C ASN A 2 22.71 3.26 10.83
N GLN A 3 22.86 3.34 9.51
CA GLN A 3 22.46 4.49 8.68
C GLN A 3 20.95 4.47 8.38
N LEU A 4 20.14 4.09 9.38
CA LEU A 4 18.67 3.95 9.28
C LEU A 4 17.91 4.89 10.22
N LYS A 5 18.60 5.82 10.88
CA LYS A 5 17.97 6.97 11.56
C LYS A 5 18.10 8.19 10.63
N LYS A 6 16.96 8.80 10.24
CA LYS A 6 16.81 10.09 9.49
C LYS A 6 16.53 10.05 7.97
N LYS A 7 15.61 9.20 7.52
CA LYS A 7 14.61 9.67 6.54
C LYS A 7 13.26 9.36 7.17
N GLY A 8 12.40 10.37 7.30
CA GLY A 8 11.09 10.21 7.94
C GLY A 8 10.28 9.13 7.23
N LEU A 9 10.36 7.89 7.73
CA LEU A 9 9.58 6.74 7.30
C LEU A 9 8.12 7.01 7.66
N LYS A 10 7.47 7.86 6.86
CA LYS A 10 6.04 8.11 6.93
C LYS A 10 5.37 6.77 6.68
N LYS A 11 4.46 6.38 7.57
CA LYS A 11 3.59 5.23 7.37
C LYS A 11 2.31 5.76 6.75
N LEU A 12 1.82 5.09 5.72
CA LEU A 12 0.51 5.38 5.14
C LEU A 12 -0.48 4.35 5.66
N THR A 13 -1.69 4.79 5.98
CA THR A 13 -2.79 3.91 6.24
C THR A 13 -3.50 3.54 4.93
N THR A 14 -4.35 2.51 4.97
CA THR A 14 -5.29 2.24 3.86
C THR A 14 -6.08 3.51 3.49
N ALA A 15 -6.46 4.34 4.47
CA ALA A 15 -7.20 5.57 4.21
C ALA A 15 -6.38 6.60 3.41
N ASP A 16 -5.08 6.72 3.70
CA ASP A 16 -4.21 7.62 2.94
C ASP A 16 -4.06 7.16 1.49
N LEU A 17 -3.94 5.85 1.27
CA LEU A 17 -3.89 5.28 -0.09
C LEU A 17 -5.21 5.50 -0.84
N THR A 18 -6.36 5.37 -0.18
CA THR A 18 -7.65 5.64 -0.85
C THR A 18 -7.77 7.08 -1.33
N LYS A 19 -7.31 8.05 -0.53
CA LYS A 19 -7.32 9.47 -0.92
C LYS A 19 -6.35 9.74 -2.06
N ARG A 20 -5.15 9.17 -2.00
CA ARG A 20 -4.10 9.44 -2.99
C ARG A 20 -4.39 8.86 -4.36
N TYR A 21 -4.91 7.65 -4.42
CA TYR A 21 -5.17 6.95 -5.68
C TYR A 21 -6.62 7.03 -6.13
N ASN A 22 -7.47 7.76 -5.40
CA ASN A 22 -8.90 7.91 -5.67
C ASN A 22 -9.60 6.55 -5.86
N VAL A 23 -9.37 5.62 -4.93
CA VAL A 23 -9.94 4.26 -4.96
C VAL A 23 -10.58 3.91 -3.61
N THR A 24 -11.44 2.91 -3.59
CA THR A 24 -12.05 2.41 -2.34
C THR A 24 -11.08 1.53 -1.54
N ARG A 25 -11.34 1.38 -0.23
CA ARG A 25 -10.57 0.46 0.63
C ARG A 25 -10.63 -0.98 0.12
N GLN A 26 -11.79 -1.40 -0.40
CA GLN A 26 -11.96 -2.73 -1.01
C GLN A 26 -11.05 -2.92 -2.22
N THR A 27 -10.86 -1.89 -3.05
CA THR A 27 -9.93 -1.96 -4.19
C THR A 27 -8.49 -2.17 -3.72
N ILE A 28 -8.04 -1.43 -2.70
CA ILE A 28 -6.72 -1.63 -2.08
C ILE A 28 -6.58 -3.08 -1.58
N TYR A 29 -7.59 -3.60 -0.87
CA TYR A 29 -7.57 -4.98 -0.37
C TYR A 29 -7.56 -6.02 -1.50
N LYS A 30 -8.28 -5.77 -2.59
CA LYS A 30 -8.23 -6.61 -3.80
C LYS A 30 -6.83 -6.58 -4.41
N TRP A 31 -6.16 -5.44 -4.44
CA TRP A 31 -4.79 -5.36 -4.94
C TRP A 31 -3.82 -6.18 -4.10
N VAL A 32 -3.92 -6.12 -2.76
CA VAL A 32 -3.14 -7.00 -1.88
C VAL A 32 -3.46 -8.47 -2.15
N LYS A 33 -4.75 -8.84 -2.15
CA LYS A 33 -5.20 -10.24 -2.33
C LYS A 33 -4.78 -10.82 -3.69
N ARG A 34 -4.75 -9.99 -4.73
CA ARG A 34 -4.31 -10.38 -6.09
C ARG A 34 -2.78 -10.37 -6.26
N GLY A 35 -2.01 -10.03 -5.22
CA GLY A 35 -0.56 -9.85 -5.33
C GLY A 35 -0.16 -8.69 -6.26
N LEU A 36 -1.10 -7.77 -6.52
CA LEU A 36 -0.85 -6.59 -7.33
C LEU A 36 0.01 -5.60 -6.59
N ILE A 37 -0.17 -5.45 -5.27
CA ILE A 37 0.76 -4.77 -4.37
C ILE A 37 1.34 -5.76 -3.37
N PRO A 38 2.63 -5.65 -3.02
CA PRO A 38 3.23 -6.49 -2.00
C PRO A 38 2.55 -6.26 -0.63
N PRO A 39 2.46 -7.27 0.24
CA PRO A 39 1.90 -7.13 1.57
C PRO A 39 2.88 -6.44 2.53
N PHE A 40 3.49 -5.33 2.12
CA PHE A 40 4.42 -4.52 2.93
C PHE A 40 3.64 -3.65 3.92
N PHE A 41 2.81 -4.28 4.73
CA PHE A 41 2.07 -3.62 5.78
C PHE A 41 2.16 -4.35 7.11
N VAL A 42 2.09 -3.56 8.19
CA VAL A 42 1.85 -4.07 9.53
C VAL A 42 0.36 -3.87 9.83
N GLU A 43 -0.32 -4.94 10.21
CA GLU A 43 -1.70 -4.85 10.71
C GLU A 43 -1.69 -4.69 12.24
N LYS A 44 -2.42 -3.70 12.76
CA LYS A 44 -2.62 -3.49 14.20
C LYS A 44 -4.09 -3.29 14.51
N LYS A 45 -4.55 -3.85 15.63
CA LYS A 45 -5.88 -3.53 16.18
C LYS A 45 -5.80 -2.22 16.93
N LEU A 46 -6.60 -1.24 16.52
CA LEU A 46 -6.79 0.04 17.19
C LEU A 46 -8.29 0.22 17.47
N HIS A 47 -8.66 0.38 18.74
CA HIS A 47 -10.07 0.55 19.16
C HIS A 47 -11.03 -0.47 18.53
N GLY A 48 -10.66 -1.77 18.57
CA GLY A 48 -11.47 -2.85 18.00
C GLY A 48 -11.41 -2.97 16.46
N THR A 49 -10.72 -2.07 15.76
CA THR A 49 -10.62 -2.05 14.29
C THR A 49 -9.22 -2.45 13.82
N SER A 50 -9.13 -3.35 12.85
CA SER A 50 -7.86 -3.68 12.18
C SER A 50 -7.43 -2.56 11.23
N VAL A 51 -6.25 -2.01 11.45
CA VAL A 51 -5.64 -0.95 10.63
C VAL A 51 -4.33 -1.44 10.03
N ARG A 52 -4.16 -1.27 8.72
CA ARG A 52 -2.94 -1.62 7.98
C ARG A 52 -2.08 -0.37 7.75
N PHE A 53 -0.80 -0.49 8.10
CA PHE A 53 0.22 0.54 7.94
C PHE A 53 1.24 0.13 6.90
N TYR A 54 1.27 0.83 5.76
CA TYR A 54 2.18 0.62 4.65
C TYR A 54 3.41 1.54 4.79
N PHE A 55 4.59 1.06 4.42
CA PHE A 55 5.79 1.90 4.37
C PHE A 55 5.76 2.78 3.11
N LYS A 56 5.84 4.11 3.30
CA LYS A 56 5.59 5.09 2.23
C LYS A 56 6.48 4.94 1.00
N PRO A 57 7.82 4.84 1.10
CA PRO A 57 8.67 4.74 -0.09
C PRO A 57 8.30 3.51 -0.92
N ASP A 58 8.19 2.35 -0.26
CA ASP A 58 7.95 1.07 -0.93
C ASP A 58 6.59 1.02 -1.62
N ILE A 59 5.54 1.57 -0.98
CA ILE A 59 4.18 1.51 -1.55
C ILE A 59 3.94 2.57 -2.62
N GLU A 60 4.55 3.75 -2.50
CA GLU A 60 4.44 4.81 -3.51
C GLU A 60 5.25 4.47 -4.76
N ASP A 61 6.52 4.09 -4.60
CA ASP A 61 7.37 3.70 -5.73
C ASP A 61 6.73 2.52 -6.50
N PHE A 62 6.14 1.57 -5.76
CA PHE A 62 5.47 0.44 -6.37
C PHE A 62 4.16 0.83 -7.08
N LEU A 63 3.29 1.63 -6.47
CA LEU A 63 2.00 2.02 -7.07
C LEU A 63 2.17 3.02 -8.23
N ASP A 64 3.19 3.88 -8.17
CA ASP A 64 3.51 4.80 -9.26
C ASP A 64 4.27 4.12 -10.41
N SER A 65 4.82 2.92 -10.18
CA SER A 65 5.55 2.14 -11.17
C SER A 65 4.71 1.78 -12.41
N LEU A 66 5.39 1.74 -13.55
CA LEU A 66 4.82 1.24 -14.81
C LEU A 66 4.38 -0.23 -14.70
N VAL A 67 5.02 -1.01 -13.83
CA VAL A 67 4.68 -2.41 -13.57
C VAL A 67 3.27 -2.52 -13.00
N PHE A 68 2.95 -1.72 -11.99
CA PHE A 68 1.61 -1.72 -11.40
C PHE A 68 0.55 -1.23 -12.39
N LYS A 69 0.82 -0.14 -13.11
CA LYS A 69 -0.09 0.41 -14.14
C LYS A 69 -0.36 -0.58 -15.27
N LYS A 70 0.64 -1.36 -15.69
CA LYS A 70 0.48 -2.43 -16.68
C LYS A 70 -0.34 -3.59 -16.12
N ARG A 71 -0.15 -3.97 -14.85
CA ARG A 71 -0.92 -5.04 -14.18
C ARG A 71 -2.39 -4.69 -13.95
N LEU A 72 -2.73 -3.41 -13.74
CA LEU A 72 -4.12 -2.96 -13.63
C LEU A 72 -4.92 -3.12 -14.93
N LYS A 73 -4.26 -3.00 -16.09
CA LYS A 73 -4.88 -3.14 -17.41
C LYS A 73 -5.04 -4.59 -17.86
N ILE A 74 -4.66 -5.58 -17.05
CA ILE A 74 -4.81 -7.00 -17.42
C ILE A 74 -6.30 -7.37 -17.29
N PRO A 75 -6.99 -7.71 -18.41
CA PRO A 75 -8.25 -8.40 -18.33
C PRO A 75 -7.97 -9.78 -17.73
N GLN A 76 -8.60 -10.09 -16.60
CA GLN A 76 -8.58 -11.45 -16.08
C GLN A 76 -9.42 -12.28 -17.05
N LYS A 77 -8.73 -13.17 -17.77
CA LYS A 77 -9.32 -14.14 -18.69
C LYS A 77 -10.22 -15.11 -17.96
#